data_AF-A0A930YIW9-F1
#
_entry.id   AF-A0A930YIW9-F1
#
_cell.length_a   1.000
_cell.length_b   1.000
_cell.length_c   1.000
_cell.angle_alpha   90.00
_cell.angle_beta   90.00
_cell.angle_gamma   90.00
#
_symmetry.space_group_name_H-M   'P 1'
#
loop_
_entity.id
_entity.type
_entity.pdbx_description
1 polymer ?
#
loop_
_entity_poly.entity_id
_entity_poly.type
_entity_poly.pdbx_seq_one_letter_code
_entity_poly.pdbx_strand_id
1 'polypeptide(L)'
;MDAMSQYVARATIEAKLADARDRQAGRLIQKQRRAERLRRWRLAVTARWQRFVDDGPEMGSWRLVAAPTRPSVTPTIELAQLLDAAAHHIEQRGTAAERRLLEAMAEVVARTAPGTSAALVDPDGSEAARLRAFGVAHGHVFDVLGPREHAWLLEILEDNDLEQPGRVA
;
A
#
# COMPACT_ATOMS: atom_id res chain seq x y z
N MET A 1 -26.99 -11.95 -51.44
CA MET A 1 -27.02 -11.95 -49.95
C MET A 1 -28.43 -11.64 -49.52
N ASP A 2 -28.99 -12.44 -48.62
CA ASP A 2 -30.35 -12.27 -48.10
C ASP A 2 -30.40 -11.14 -47.05
N ALA A 3 -31.42 -10.29 -47.15
CA ALA A 3 -31.61 -9.13 -46.27
C ALA A 3 -31.82 -9.54 -44.80
N MET A 4 -32.43 -10.70 -44.57
CA MET A 4 -32.61 -11.23 -43.21
C MET A 4 -31.27 -11.61 -42.57
N SER A 5 -30.36 -12.20 -43.35
CA SER A 5 -29.01 -12.56 -42.88
C SER A 5 -28.18 -11.31 -42.48
N GLN A 6 -28.30 -10.21 -43.22
CA GLN A 6 -27.66 -8.94 -42.86
C GLN A 6 -28.25 -8.31 -41.60
N TYR A 7 -29.58 -8.38 -41.43
CA TYR A 7 -30.24 -7.89 -40.23
C TYR A 7 -29.80 -8.65 -38.97
N VAL A 8 -29.75 -9.98 -39.03
CA VAL A 8 -29.31 -10.82 -37.90
C VAL A 8 -27.85 -10.55 -37.54
N ALA A 9 -26.98 -10.40 -38.55
CA ALA A 9 -25.57 -10.07 -38.30
C ALA A 9 -25.42 -8.70 -37.61
N ARG A 10 -26.18 -7.69 -38.06
CA ARG A 10 -26.17 -6.35 -37.45
C ARG A 10 -26.69 -6.36 -36.02
N ALA A 11 -27.83 -7.01 -35.76
CA ALA A 11 -28.39 -7.14 -34.41
C ALA A 11 -27.42 -7.85 -33.45
N THR A 12 -26.70 -8.87 -33.93
CA THR A 12 -25.70 -9.59 -33.10
C THR A 12 -24.50 -8.71 -32.76
N ILE A 13 -24.03 -7.88 -33.70
CA ILE A 13 -22.93 -6.93 -33.46
C ILE A 13 -23.36 -5.83 -32.48
N GLU A 14 -24.57 -5.28 -32.65
CA GLU A 14 -25.12 -4.25 -31.76
C GLU A 14 -25.31 -4.78 -30.33
N ALA A 15 -25.81 -6.01 -30.17
CA ALA A 15 -25.95 -6.65 -28.86
C ALA A 15 -24.59 -6.87 -28.16
N LYS A 16 -23.56 -7.32 -28.91
CA LYS A 16 -22.20 -7.49 -28.37
C LYS A 16 -21.57 -6.17 -27.95
N LEU A 17 -21.82 -5.09 -28.70
CA LEU A 17 -21.36 -3.74 -28.38
C LEU A 17 -22.02 -3.17 -27.13
N ALA A 18 -23.32 -3.40 -26.95
CA ALA A 18 -24.05 -2.99 -25.74
C ALA A 18 -23.50 -3.71 -24.49
N ASP A 19 -23.37 -5.04 -24.55
CA ASP A 19 -22.82 -5.85 -23.46
C ASP A 19 -21.36 -5.47 -23.11
N ALA A 20 -20.51 -5.20 -24.12
CA ALA A 20 -19.16 -4.71 -23.88
C ALA A 20 -19.11 -3.36 -23.14
N ARG A 21 -20.03 -2.44 -23.47
CA ARG A 21 -20.16 -1.14 -22.80
C ARG A 21 -20.63 -1.30 -21.36
N ASP A 22 -21.61 -2.16 -21.10
CA ASP A 22 -22.12 -2.42 -19.76
C ASP A 22 -21.04 -3.04 -18.86
N ARG A 23 -20.26 -3.99 -19.38
CA ARG A 23 -19.11 -4.55 -18.65
C ARG A 23 -18.04 -3.50 -18.38
N GLN A 24 -17.80 -2.57 -19.30
CA GLN A 24 -16.86 -1.48 -19.10
C GLN A 24 -17.34 -0.50 -18.01
N ALA A 25 -18.63 -0.15 -18.00
CA ALA A 25 -19.23 0.67 -16.96
C ALA A 25 -19.15 -0.02 -15.59
N GLY A 26 -19.46 -1.32 -15.51
CA GLY A 26 -19.32 -2.11 -14.29
C GLY A 26 -17.89 -2.13 -13.73
N ARG A 27 -16.88 -2.28 -14.61
CA ARG A 27 -15.45 -2.22 -14.21
C ARG A 27 -15.06 -0.84 -13.66
N LEU A 28 -15.56 0.25 -14.23
CA LEU A 28 -15.29 1.62 -13.75
C LEU A 28 -15.90 1.84 -12.36
N ILE A 29 -17.14 1.41 -12.14
CA ILE A 29 -17.82 1.49 -10.84
C ILE A 29 -17.07 0.67 -9.80
N GLN A 30 -16.60 -0.54 -10.15
CA GLN A 30 -15.84 -1.38 -9.24
C GLN A 30 -14.47 -0.76 -8.89
N LYS A 31 -13.77 -0.15 -9.86
CA LYS A 31 -12.52 0.60 -9.62
C LYS A 31 -12.75 1.80 -8.69
N GLN A 32 -13.82 2.57 -8.91
CA GLN A 32 -14.17 3.71 -8.05
C GLN A 32 -14.51 3.26 -6.62
N ARG A 33 -15.33 2.21 -6.47
CA ARG A 33 -15.65 1.64 -5.14
C ARG A 33 -14.42 1.12 -4.41
N ARG A 34 -13.47 0.52 -5.13
CA ARG A 34 -12.20 0.06 -4.55
C ARG A 34 -11.34 1.25 -4.13
N ALA A 35 -11.23 2.30 -4.95
CA ALA A 35 -10.50 3.51 -4.62
C ALA A 35 -11.11 4.25 -3.41
N GLU A 36 -12.43 4.33 -3.31
CA GLU A 36 -13.10 4.91 -2.14
C GLU A 36 -12.89 4.08 -0.89
N ARG A 37 -12.97 2.74 -1.00
CA ARG A 37 -12.71 1.85 0.13
C ARG A 37 -11.28 2.02 0.62
N LEU A 38 -10.31 2.12 -0.29
CA LEU A 38 -8.92 2.41 0.04
C LEU A 38 -8.75 3.79 0.69
N ARG A 39 -9.43 4.84 0.21
CA ARG A 39 -9.40 6.16 0.86
C ARG A 39 -9.96 6.12 2.28
N ARG A 40 -11.13 5.51 2.48
CA ARG A 40 -11.75 5.37 3.81
C ARG A 40 -10.89 4.53 4.73
N TRP A 41 -10.31 3.44 4.21
CA TRP A 41 -9.45 2.56 4.98
C TRP A 41 -8.14 3.25 5.34
N ARG A 42 -7.50 3.97 4.41
CA ARG A 42 -6.35 4.83 4.69
C ARG A 42 -6.68 5.79 5.83
N LEU A 43 -7.75 6.57 5.73
CA LEU A 43 -8.15 7.50 6.80
C LEU A 43 -8.43 6.78 8.13
N ALA A 44 -9.08 5.62 8.10
CA ALA A 44 -9.36 4.84 9.30
C ALA A 44 -8.09 4.26 9.93
N VAL A 45 -7.14 3.86 9.10
CA VAL A 45 -5.83 3.35 9.49
C VAL A 45 -4.99 4.48 10.03
N THR A 46 -4.88 5.63 9.36
CA THR A 46 -4.19 6.82 9.89
C THR A 46 -4.80 7.25 11.22
N ALA A 47 -6.13 7.27 11.34
CA ALA A 47 -6.81 7.62 12.59
C ALA A 47 -6.61 6.57 13.70
N ARG A 48 -6.61 5.27 13.36
CA ARG A 48 -6.31 4.18 14.31
C ARG A 48 -4.86 4.28 14.78
N TRP A 49 -3.94 4.56 13.88
CA TRP A 49 -2.52 4.75 14.21
C TRP A 49 -2.29 6.01 15.04
N GLN A 50 -2.96 7.12 14.73
CA GLN A 50 -2.92 8.34 15.56
C GLN A 50 -3.36 8.05 17.00
N ARG A 51 -4.45 7.30 17.20
CA ARG A 51 -4.86 6.89 18.57
C ARG A 51 -3.81 6.02 19.26
N PHE A 52 -3.19 5.09 18.54
CA PHE A 52 -2.11 4.25 19.10
C PHE A 52 -0.84 5.04 19.46
N VAL A 53 -0.61 6.19 18.82
CA VAL A 53 0.47 7.13 19.12
C VAL A 53 0.11 7.99 20.33
N ASP A 54 -1.13 8.46 20.40
CA ASP A 54 -1.62 9.31 21.50
C ASP A 54 -1.78 8.53 22.83
N ASP A 55 -2.05 7.22 22.78
CA ASP A 55 -2.21 6.36 23.98
C ASP A 55 -0.89 5.76 24.52
N GLY A 56 0.28 6.18 24.01
CA GLY A 56 1.59 5.73 24.50
C GLY A 56 2.06 6.47 25.77
N PRO A 57 2.70 5.79 26.75
CA PRO A 57 3.24 6.47 27.93
C PRO A 57 4.28 7.50 27.51
N GLU A 58 4.18 8.71 28.08
CA GLU A 58 4.98 9.90 27.81
C GLU A 58 6.49 9.61 27.69
N MET A 59 6.96 9.28 26.50
CA MET A 59 8.36 9.37 26.12
C MET A 59 8.48 10.44 25.05
N GLY A 60 8.79 11.65 25.52
CA GLY A 60 9.43 12.74 24.78
C GLY A 60 8.79 13.08 23.44
N SER A 61 8.01 14.15 23.41
CA SER A 61 7.39 14.74 22.22
C SER A 61 8.23 14.68 20.93
N TRP A 62 8.10 13.62 20.16
CA TRP A 62 8.40 13.59 18.73
C TRP A 62 7.19 14.17 17.98
N ARG A 63 6.73 15.35 18.43
CA ARG A 63 5.92 16.25 17.62
C ARG A 63 6.79 16.61 16.42
N LEU A 64 6.73 15.76 15.41
CA LEU A 64 7.08 16.09 14.05
C LEU A 64 6.29 17.36 13.77
N VAL A 65 7.02 18.48 13.70
CA VAL A 65 6.53 19.69 13.07
C VAL A 65 6.27 19.28 11.63
N ALA A 66 5.04 18.82 11.38
CA ALA A 66 4.52 18.60 10.06
C ALA A 66 4.43 19.98 9.41
N ALA A 67 5.56 20.42 8.82
CA ALA A 67 5.56 21.48 7.85
C ALA A 67 4.50 21.12 6.79
N PRO A 68 3.69 22.08 6.32
CA PRO A 68 2.63 21.79 5.36
C PRO A 68 3.27 21.27 4.06
N THR A 69 3.27 19.94 3.89
CA THR A 69 3.81 19.25 2.72
C THR A 69 2.88 19.49 1.53
N ARG A 70 3.43 20.18 0.51
CA ARG A 70 2.85 20.26 -0.84
C ARG A 70 3.00 18.92 -1.57
N PRO A 71 2.38 18.79 -2.74
CA PRO A 71 1.32 17.82 -3.03
C PRO A 71 1.75 16.35 -3.05
N SER A 72 0.80 15.49 -2.69
CA SER A 72 0.84 14.03 -2.74
C SER A 72 1.43 13.50 -4.05
N VAL A 73 2.68 13.02 -4.00
CA VAL A 73 3.19 12.08 -5.00
C VAL A 73 2.30 10.86 -4.90
N THR A 74 1.53 10.58 -5.95
CA THR A 74 0.70 9.38 -5.93
C THR A 74 1.66 8.21 -6.00
N PRO A 75 1.71 7.34 -4.97
CA PRO A 75 2.54 6.14 -5.05
C PRO A 75 2.15 5.33 -6.26
N THR A 76 3.08 4.53 -6.76
CA THR A 76 2.71 3.48 -7.71
C THR A 76 1.60 2.63 -7.07
N ILE A 77 0.57 2.33 -7.87
CA ILE A 77 -0.59 1.55 -7.41
C ILE A 77 -0.14 0.21 -6.82
N GLU A 78 0.93 -0.34 -7.38
CA GLU A 78 1.61 -1.56 -6.93
C GLU A 78 2.17 -1.43 -5.51
N LEU A 79 3.00 -0.43 -5.23
CA LEU A 79 3.56 -0.24 -3.88
C LEU A 79 2.46 -0.04 -2.84
N ALA A 80 1.42 0.72 -3.19
CA ALA A 80 0.27 0.88 -2.31
C ALA A 80 -0.43 -0.45 -1.98
N GLN A 81 -0.61 -1.33 -2.97
CA GLN A 81 -1.22 -2.64 -2.76
C GLN A 81 -0.33 -3.57 -1.94
N LEU A 82 0.98 -3.53 -2.17
CA LEU A 82 1.96 -4.32 -1.43
C LEU A 82 1.97 -3.94 0.04
N LEU A 83 2.08 -2.64 0.34
CA LEU A 83 2.11 -2.16 1.73
C LEU A 83 0.78 -2.40 2.45
N ASP A 84 -0.36 -2.30 1.76
CA ASP A 84 -1.67 -2.65 2.31
C ASP A 84 -1.77 -4.15 2.65
N ALA A 85 -1.27 -5.03 1.77
CA ALA A 85 -1.27 -6.47 2.00
C ALA A 85 -0.38 -6.83 3.20
N ALA A 86 0.78 -6.21 3.30
CA ALA A 86 1.68 -6.42 4.42
C ALA A 86 1.11 -5.91 5.75
N ALA A 87 0.45 -4.75 5.76
CA ALA A 87 -0.25 -4.27 6.95
C ALA A 87 -1.28 -5.29 7.46
N HIS A 88 -1.98 -5.96 6.54
CA HIS A 88 -2.92 -7.03 6.89
C HIS A 88 -2.22 -8.28 7.44
N HIS A 89 -1.09 -8.68 6.85
CA HIS A 89 -0.31 -9.81 7.35
C HIS A 89 0.30 -9.53 8.73
N ILE A 90 0.81 -8.32 8.95
CA ILE A 90 1.32 -7.87 10.25
C ILE A 90 0.20 -7.93 11.30
N GLU A 91 -1.02 -7.49 10.96
CA GLU A 91 -2.17 -7.58 11.88
C GLU A 91 -2.49 -9.04 12.26
N GLN A 92 -2.33 -9.98 11.32
CA GLN A 92 -2.64 -11.40 11.55
C GLN A 92 -1.50 -12.19 12.21
N ARG A 93 -0.25 -11.90 11.86
CA ARG A 93 0.92 -12.76 12.13
C ARG A 93 2.05 -12.04 12.87
N GLY A 94 1.89 -10.75 13.14
CA GLY A 94 2.90 -9.90 13.75
C GLY A 94 3.99 -9.45 12.77
N THR A 95 4.79 -8.48 13.23
CA THR A 95 5.90 -7.86 12.49
C THR A 95 6.99 -8.86 12.12
N ALA A 96 7.18 -9.92 12.91
CA ALA A 96 8.15 -10.97 12.61
C ALA A 96 7.85 -11.71 11.28
N ALA A 97 6.57 -11.83 10.90
CA ALA A 97 6.18 -12.49 9.65
C ALA A 97 6.51 -11.65 8.41
N GLU A 98 6.62 -10.33 8.57
CA GLU A 98 6.92 -9.36 7.51
C GLU A 98 8.29 -8.70 7.73
N ARG A 99 9.22 -9.39 8.42
CA ARG A 99 10.53 -8.84 8.81
C ARG A 99 11.31 -8.23 7.64
N ARG A 100 11.31 -8.90 6.49
CA ARG A 100 12.02 -8.44 5.28
C ARG A 100 11.49 -7.11 4.77
N LEU A 101 10.16 -6.95 4.77
CA LEU A 101 9.56 -5.68 4.39
C LEU A 101 9.96 -4.58 5.36
N LEU A 102 9.97 -4.87 6.66
CA LEU A 102 10.35 -3.88 7.68
C LEU A 102 11.81 -3.46 7.54
N GLU A 103 12.71 -4.39 7.20
CA GLU A 103 14.12 -4.13 6.89
C GLU A 103 14.24 -3.24 5.63
N ALA A 104 13.53 -3.56 4.55
CA ALA A 104 13.52 -2.75 3.33
C ALA A 104 12.98 -1.33 3.58
N MET A 105 11.87 -1.21 4.32
CA MET A 105 11.33 0.09 4.72
C MET A 105 12.31 0.86 5.60
N ALA A 106 12.98 0.18 6.53
CA ALA A 106 13.97 0.80 7.41
C ALA A 106 15.13 1.38 6.60
N GLU A 107 15.63 0.66 5.60
CA GLU A 107 16.70 1.13 4.71
C GLU A 107 16.26 2.39 3.96
N VAL A 108 15.07 2.35 3.35
CA VAL A 108 14.56 3.44 2.54
C VAL A 108 14.30 4.71 3.37
N VAL A 109 13.76 4.57 4.59
CA VAL A 109 13.47 5.72 5.46
C VAL A 109 14.66 6.18 6.30
N ALA A 110 15.78 5.44 6.35
CA ALA A 110 16.92 5.71 7.24
C ALA A 110 17.44 7.15 7.14
N ARG A 111 17.50 7.70 5.93
CA ARG A 111 18.03 9.05 5.68
C ARG A 111 17.11 10.17 6.19
N THR A 112 15.80 9.93 6.22
CA THR A 112 14.78 10.94 6.49
C THR A 112 14.09 10.76 7.83
N ALA A 113 14.11 9.54 8.38
CA ALA A 113 13.48 9.16 9.64
C ALA A 113 14.32 8.08 10.36
N PRO A 114 15.54 8.41 10.82
CA PRO A 114 16.49 7.43 11.38
C PRO A 114 15.97 6.73 12.63
N GLY A 115 15.21 7.42 13.48
CA GLY A 115 14.58 6.80 14.66
C GLY A 115 13.52 5.76 14.28
N THR A 116 12.75 6.02 13.23
CA THR A 116 11.77 5.06 12.69
C THR A 116 12.47 3.86 12.07
N SER A 117 13.53 4.10 11.29
CA SER A 117 14.36 3.03 10.71
C SER A 117 14.92 2.11 11.78
N ALA A 118 15.56 2.67 12.83
CA ALA A 118 16.09 1.87 13.93
C ALA A 118 14.99 1.06 14.64
N ALA A 119 13.85 1.68 14.93
CA ALA A 119 12.75 1.01 15.62
C ALA A 119 12.07 -0.11 14.80
N LEU A 120 12.14 -0.07 13.46
CA LEU A 120 11.61 -1.12 12.60
C LEU A 120 12.40 -2.43 12.70
N VAL A 121 13.72 -2.32 12.84
CA VAL A 121 14.65 -3.46 12.80
C VAL A 121 15.24 -3.81 14.16
N ASP A 122 14.82 -3.12 15.22
CA ASP A 122 15.27 -3.37 16.59
C ASP A 122 14.87 -4.80 17.03
N PRO A 123 15.86 -5.71 17.23
CA PRO A 123 15.59 -7.08 17.66
C PRO A 123 15.11 -7.15 19.12
N ASP A 124 15.51 -6.17 19.94
CA ASP A 124 15.14 -6.06 21.35
C ASP A 124 13.89 -5.19 21.54
N GLY A 125 13.44 -4.54 20.46
CA GLY A 125 12.26 -3.69 20.43
C GLY A 125 10.98 -4.46 20.72
N SER A 126 10.05 -3.80 21.41
CA SER A 126 8.70 -4.37 21.59
C SER A 126 7.94 -4.41 20.26
N GLU A 127 7.00 -5.36 20.14
CA GLU A 127 6.10 -5.45 18.99
C GLU A 127 5.33 -4.14 18.77
N ALA A 128 4.87 -3.51 19.85
CA ALA A 128 4.18 -2.23 19.79
C ALA A 128 5.07 -1.11 19.24
N ALA A 129 6.36 -1.09 19.59
CA ALA A 129 7.31 -0.12 19.05
C ALA A 129 7.51 -0.31 17.53
N ARG A 130 7.71 -1.56 17.07
CA ARG A 130 7.82 -1.87 15.63
C ARG A 130 6.55 -1.51 14.87
N LEU A 131 5.36 -1.79 15.41
CA LEU A 131 4.09 -1.42 14.79
C LEU A 131 3.92 0.09 14.66
N ARG A 132 4.30 0.86 15.69
CA ARG A 132 4.31 2.33 15.62
C ARG A 132 5.28 2.82 14.56
N ALA A 133 6.49 2.25 14.52
CA ALA A 133 7.49 2.60 13.52
C ALA A 133 7.01 2.28 12.10
N PHE A 134 6.35 1.13 11.90
CA PHE A 134 5.72 0.76 10.64
C PHE A 134 4.66 1.77 10.21
N GLY A 135 3.76 2.18 11.12
CA GLY A 135 2.75 3.20 10.81
C GLY A 135 3.37 4.53 10.37
N VAL A 136 4.42 4.98 11.04
CA VAL A 136 5.16 6.20 10.67
C VAL A 136 5.86 6.04 9.32
N ALA A 137 6.60 4.96 9.11
CA ALA A 137 7.30 4.71 7.85
C ALA A 137 6.34 4.56 6.68
N HIS A 138 5.19 3.90 6.87
CA HIS A 138 4.15 3.77 5.87
C HIS A 138 3.61 5.13 5.42
N GLY A 139 3.28 6.03 6.36
CA GLY A 139 2.89 7.41 6.03
C GLY A 139 4.01 8.16 5.32
N HIS A 140 5.24 8.03 5.82
CA HIS A 140 6.42 8.70 5.26
C HIS A 140 6.71 8.30 3.81
N VAL A 141 6.54 7.02 3.47
CA VAL A 141 6.65 6.51 2.10
C VAL A 141 5.67 7.23 1.17
N PHE A 142 4.43 7.48 1.59
CA PHE A 142 3.42 8.11 0.73
C PHE A 142 3.47 9.64 0.71
N ASP A 143 3.87 10.27 1.82
CA ASP A 143 3.74 11.70 2.01
C ASP A 143 5.06 12.46 1.75
N VAL A 144 6.21 11.79 1.88
CA VAL A 144 7.54 12.42 1.82
C VAL A 144 8.42 11.82 0.73
N LEU A 145 8.38 10.51 0.52
CA LEU A 145 9.25 9.86 -0.46
C LEU A 145 8.77 10.04 -1.89
N GLY A 146 9.72 10.19 -2.81
CA GLY A 146 9.46 10.38 -4.22
C GLY A 146 9.40 9.06 -5.01
N PRO A 147 9.10 9.13 -6.32
CA PRO A 147 9.01 7.95 -7.17
C PRO A 147 10.32 7.14 -7.25
N ARG A 148 11.48 7.79 -7.06
CA ARG A 148 12.78 7.11 -7.03
C ARG A 148 12.90 6.19 -5.84
N GLU A 149 12.55 6.68 -4.65
CA GLU A 149 12.58 5.90 -3.43
C GLU A 149 11.51 4.81 -3.44
N HIS A 150 10.35 5.04 -4.09
CA HIS A 150 9.34 4.01 -4.31
C HIS A 150 9.85 2.89 -5.21
N ALA A 151 10.52 3.23 -6.31
CA ALA A 151 11.13 2.24 -7.20
C ALA A 151 12.22 1.45 -6.49
N TRP A 152 13.05 2.13 -5.70
CA TRP A 152 14.10 1.48 -4.91
C TRP A 152 13.52 0.52 -3.86
N LEU A 153 12.41 0.89 -3.19
CA LEU A 153 11.73 -0.03 -2.26
C LEU A 153 11.20 -1.27 -2.98
N LEU A 154 10.63 -1.13 -4.18
CA LEU A 154 10.18 -2.28 -4.97
C LEU A 154 11.35 -3.16 -5.41
N GLU A 155 12.45 -2.56 -5.86
CA GLU A 155 13.69 -3.26 -6.24
C GLU A 155 14.24 -4.09 -5.07
N ILE A 156 14.36 -3.50 -3.88
CA ILE A 156 14.80 -4.24 -2.68
C ILE A 156 13.87 -5.43 -2.41
N LEU A 157 12.56 -5.26 -2.53
CA LEU A 157 11.60 -6.33 -2.24
C LEU A 157 11.64 -7.44 -3.30
N GLU A 158 11.83 -7.10 -4.58
CA GLU A 158 11.97 -8.05 -5.68
C GLU A 158 13.27 -8.87 -5.55
N ASP A 159 14.41 -8.22 -5.26
CA ASP A 159 15.69 -8.91 -5.07
C ASP A 159 15.63 -9.89 -3.89
N ASN A 160 14.90 -9.53 -2.83
CA ASN A 160 14.71 -10.38 -1.66
C ASN A 160 13.81 -11.61 -1.92
N ASP A 161 12.91 -11.55 -2.91
CA ASP A 161 12.06 -12.68 -3.30
C ASP A 161 12.84 -13.73 -4.11
N LEU A 162 13.88 -13.32 -4.85
CA LEU A 162 14.75 -14.21 -5.61
C LEU A 162 15.66 -15.07 -4.72
N GLU A 163 15.87 -14.67 -3.46
CA GLU A 163 16.67 -15.42 -2.48
C GLU A 163 15.88 -16.49 -1.69
N GLN A 164 14.63 -16.83 -2.06
CA GLN A 164 13.94 -18.01 -1.54
C GLN A 164 13.91 -19.18 -2.55
N PRO A 165 15.03 -19.90 -2.74
CA PRO A 165 14.98 -21.19 -3.42
C PRO A 165 14.31 -22.22 -2.50
N GLY A 166 13.02 -22.49 -2.72
CA GLY A 166 12.42 -23.77 -2.30
C GLY A 166 11.32 -23.75 -1.24
N ARG A 167 10.35 -22.82 -1.29
CA ARG A 167 9.05 -23.05 -0.63
C ARG A 167 8.09 -23.80 -1.59
N VAL A 168 8.43 -25.05 -1.89
CA VAL A 168 7.46 -26.03 -2.40
C VAL A 168 6.81 -26.67 -1.18
N ALA A 169 5.47 -26.72 -1.21
CA ALA A 169 4.59 -27.25 -0.17
C ALA A 169 4.88 -28.69 0.23
#